data_AF-A0AAE3JK86-F1
#
_entry.id   AF-A0AAE3JK86-F1
#
_cell.length_a   1.000
_cell.length_b   1.000
_cell.length_c   1.000
_cell.angle_alpha   90.00
_cell.angle_beta   90.00
_cell.angle_gamma   90.00
#
_symmetry.space_group_name_H-M   'P 1'
#
loop_
_entity.id
_entity.type
_entity.pdbx_description
1 polymer ?
#
loop_
_entity_poly.entity_id
_entity_poly.type
_entity_poly.pdbx_seq_one_letter_code
_entity_poly.pdbx_strand_id
1 'polypeptide(L)' 'MLTTATENKVLLHLGFNRRFAPLISSLKNEEEPIQISWQKNRVNLPDKPRVFIFDDFIHVVDSLRFLGEGFIENL' A
#
# COMPACT_ATOMS: atom_id res chain seq x y z
N MET A 1 -4.56 -17.04 -8.49
CA MET A 1 -3.51 -17.00 -7.45
C MET A 1 -4.09 -17.15 -6.05
N LEU A 2 -4.93 -16.23 -5.56
CA LEU A 2 -5.56 -16.36 -4.24
C LEU A 2 -6.34 -17.67 -4.09
N THR A 3 -7.27 -17.95 -5.01
CA THR A 3 -8.07 -19.20 -5.03
C THR A 3 -7.18 -20.44 -4.96
N THR A 4 -6.16 -20.50 -5.81
CA THR A 4 -5.19 -21.61 -5.85
C THR A 4 -4.44 -21.77 -4.53
N ALA A 5 -3.98 -20.67 -3.90
CA ALA A 5 -3.31 -20.74 -2.61
C ALA A 5 -4.25 -21.24 -1.51
N THR A 6 -5.51 -20.81 -1.53
CA THR A 6 -6.56 -21.27 -0.61
C THR A 6 -6.84 -22.76 -0.78
N GLU A 7 -7.04 -23.24 -2.01
CA GLU A 7 -7.29 -24.65 -2.32
C GLU A 7 -6.12 -25.55 -1.87
N ASN A 8 -4.89 -25.10 -2.10
CA ASN A 8 -3.68 -25.83 -1.72
C ASN A 8 -3.28 -25.63 -0.25
N LYS A 9 -4.05 -24.84 0.53
CA LYS A 9 -3.77 -24.52 1.94
C LYS A 9 -2.36 -23.98 2.18
N VAL A 10 -1.86 -23.16 1.25
CA VAL A 10 -0.56 -22.51 1.35
C VAL A 10 -0.72 -21.01 1.62
N LEU A 11 0.27 -20.43 2.29
CA LEU A 11 0.31 -18.98 2.52
C LEU A 11 0.64 -18.27 1.21
N LEU A 12 -0.12 -17.22 0.90
CA LEU A 12 0.17 -16.26 -0.15
C LEU A 12 0.47 -14.91 0.51
N HIS A 13 1.70 -14.43 0.36
CA HIS A 13 2.13 -13.15 0.90
C HIS A 13 2.45 -12.17 -0.23
N LEU A 14 2.10 -10.90 -0.05
CA LEU A 14 2.43 -9.81 -0.97
C LEU A 14 3.52 -8.93 -0.36
N GLY A 15 4.55 -8.61 -1.14
CA GLY A 15 5.75 -7.88 -0.68
C GLY A 15 5.56 -6.39 -0.42
N PHE A 16 4.55 -6.01 0.37
CA PHE A 16 4.31 -4.62 0.77
C PHE A 16 5.21 -4.19 1.95
N ASN A 17 6.51 -4.08 1.68
CA ASN A 17 7.55 -3.87 2.71
C ASN A 17 7.33 -2.62 3.59
N ARG A 18 6.65 -1.58 3.09
CA ARG A 18 6.38 -0.34 3.85
C ARG A 18 5.53 -0.60 5.09
N ARG A 19 4.68 -1.63 5.09
CA ARG A 19 3.88 -2.03 6.25
C ARG A 19 4.72 -2.54 7.42
N PHE A 20 5.95 -2.97 7.15
CA PHE A 20 6.90 -3.52 8.12
C PHE A 20 8.07 -2.59 8.42
N ALA A 21 8.17 -1.44 7.72
CA ALA A 21 9.22 -0.47 8.00
C ALA A 21 8.97 0.16 9.38
N PRO A 22 9.92 0.10 10.35
CA PRO A 22 9.64 0.45 11.75
C PRO A 22 8.99 1.81 11.96
N LEU A 23 9.47 2.85 11.25
CA LEU A 23 8.94 4.21 11.33
C LEU A 23 7.55 4.39 10.72
N ILE A 24 7.11 3.45 9.88
CA ILE A 24 5.79 3.46 9.25
C ILE A 24 4.83 2.59 10.05
N SER A 25 5.24 1.38 10.44
CA SER A 25 4.43 0.49 11.26
C SER A 25 4.12 1.10 12.62
N SER A 26 5.00 1.92 13.20
CA SER A 26 4.74 2.61 14.47
C SER A 26 3.60 3.61 14.39
N LEU A 27 3.33 4.19 13.21
CA LEU A 27 2.25 5.17 13.01
C LEU A 27 0.86 4.54 13.17
N LYS A 28 0.76 3.21 13.15
CA LYS A 28 -0.49 2.50 13.47
C LYS A 28 -0.94 2.65 14.92
N ASN A 29 -0.05 3.11 15.80
CA ASN A 29 -0.39 3.33 17.20
C ASN A 29 -1.05 4.69 17.45
N GLU A 30 -1.18 5.54 16.41
CA GLU A 30 -1.94 6.78 16.49
C GLU A 30 -3.43 6.47 16.47
N GLU A 31 -4.14 6.74 17.57
CA GLU A 31 -5.53 6.31 17.77
C GLU A 31 -6.52 7.01 16.83
N GLU A 32 -6.30 8.30 16.52
CA GLU A 32 -7.22 9.11 15.71
C GLU A 32 -6.47 10.04 14.74
N PRO A 33 -5.90 9.52 13.64
CA PRO A 33 -5.22 10.35 12.65
C PRO A 33 -6.23 11.26 11.93
N ILE A 34 -6.11 12.58 12.12
CA ILE A 34 -6.98 13.58 11.47
C ILE A 34 -6.72 13.63 9.95
N GLN A 35 -5.44 13.53 9.54
CA GLN A 35 -5.04 13.60 8.15
C GLN A 35 -3.75 12.81 7.93
N ILE A 36 -3.69 12.08 6.82
CA ILE A 36 -2.49 11.37 6.37
C ILE A 36 -2.13 11.87 4.98
N SER A 37 -0.86 12.27 4.81
CA SER A 37 -0.30 12.66 3.52
C SER A 37 0.88 11.78 3.19
N TRP A 38 0.94 11.29 1.95
CA TRP A 38 2.01 10.40 1.50
C TRP A 38 2.51 10.82 0.13
N GLN A 39 3.81 11.02 0.00
CA GLN A 39 4.44 11.45 -1.25
C GLN A 39 5.62 10.55 -1.59
N LYS A 40 5.71 10.21 -2.87
CA LYS A 40 6.82 9.43 -3.40
C LYS A 40 7.10 9.89 -4.82
N ASN A 41 8.03 10.82 -4.94
CA ASN A 41 8.35 11.49 -6.18
C ASN A 41 9.62 10.89 -6.82
N ARG A 42 9.68 10.94 -8.15
CA ARG A 42 10.85 10.57 -8.95
C ARG A 42 11.24 11.75 -9.84
N VAL A 43 12.53 12.00 -9.99
CA VAL A 43 13.04 13.06 -10.87
C VAL A 43 13.23 12.49 -12.27
N ASN A 44 12.64 13.14 -13.27
CA ASN A 44 12.80 12.83 -14.70
C ASN A 44 12.61 11.35 -15.07
N LEU A 45 11.68 10.66 -14.41
CA LEU A 45 11.40 9.24 -14.64
C LEU A 45 9.91 9.00 -14.97
N PRO A 46 9.40 9.52 -16.10
CA PRO A 46 8.07 9.18 -16.56
C PRO A 46 8.02 7.74 -17.10
N ASP A 47 6.86 7.10 -17.01
CA ASP A 47 6.60 5.80 -17.64
C ASP A 47 5.15 5.75 -18.15
N LYS A 48 4.81 4.69 -18.88
CA LYS A 48 3.44 4.37 -19.29
C LYS A 48 2.55 4.32 -18.04
N PRO A 49 1.32 4.88 -18.08
CA PRO A 49 0.46 4.99 -16.90
C PRO A 49 0.27 3.67 -16.14
N ARG A 50 0.05 2.56 -16.85
CA ARG A 50 -0.15 1.25 -16.22
C ARG A 50 1.10 0.77 -15.47
N VAL A 51 2.28 0.95 -16.05
CA VAL A 51 3.55 0.54 -15.41
C VAL A 51 3.79 1.41 -14.18
N PHE A 52 3.71 2.73 -14.34
CA PHE A 52 3.86 3.67 -13.23
C PHE A 52 2.91 3.37 -12.07
N ILE A 53 1.62 3.11 -12.37
CA ILE A 53 0.60 2.84 -11.35
C ILE A 53 0.90 1.56 -10.59
N PHE A 54 1.11 0.44 -11.30
CA PHE A 54 1.23 -0.87 -10.66
C PHE A 54 2.61 -1.14 -10.08
N ASP A 55 3.67 -0.48 -10.56
CA ASP A 55 5.04 -0.77 -10.12
C ASP A 55 5.54 0.28 -9.13
N ASP A 56 5.14 1.56 -9.26
CA ASP A 56 5.69 2.65 -8.44
C ASP A 56 4.65 3.31 -7.52
N PHE A 57 3.44 3.60 -8.01
CA PHE A 57 2.39 4.30 -7.27
C PHE A 57 1.59 3.40 -6.32
N ILE A 58 1.47 2.11 -6.62
CA ILE A 58 0.76 1.13 -5.77
C ILE A 58 1.24 1.17 -4.32
N HIS A 59 2.51 1.50 -4.14
CA HIS A 59 3.15 1.67 -2.86
C HIS A 59 2.64 2.84 -2.02
N VAL A 60 2.25 3.95 -2.66
CA VAL A 60 1.62 5.10 -2.01
C VAL A 60 0.22 4.70 -1.58
N VAL A 61 -0.56 4.13 -2.52
CA VAL A 61 -1.93 3.67 -2.27
C VAL A 61 -1.97 2.64 -1.14
N ASP A 62 -1.08 1.65 -1.17
CA ASP A 62 -0.97 0.61 -0.16
C ASP A 62 -0.64 1.18 1.23
N SER A 63 0.29 2.13 1.30
CA SER A 63 0.68 2.75 2.58
C SER A 63 -0.44 3.62 3.16
N LEU A 64 -1.13 4.38 2.30
CA LEU A 64 -2.31 5.15 2.70
C LEU A 64 -3.44 4.24 3.16
N ARG A 65 -3.67 3.11 2.49
CA ARG A 65 -4.69 2.14 2.91
C ARG A 65 -4.27 1.37 4.16
N PHE A 66 -2.98 1.12 4.33
CA PHE A 66 -2.45 0.51 5.53
C PHE A 66 -2.70 1.43 6.72
N LEU A 67 -2.33 2.71 6.65
CA LEU A 67 -2.47 3.65 7.77
C LEU A 67 -3.92 4.14 7.94
N GLY A 68 -4.62 4.41 6.84
CA GLY A 68 -6.02 4.84 6.83
C GLY A 68 -6.99 3.66 6.96
N GLU A 69 -7.65 3.56 8.11
CA GLU A 69 -8.60 2.48 8.40
C GLU A 69 -10.02 2.76 7.88
N GLY A 70 -10.27 3.94 7.31
CA GLY A 70 -11.56 4.34 6.79
C GLY A 70 -12.09 3.45 5.65
N PHE A 71 -13.40 3.57 5.41
CA PHE A 71 -14.07 2.94 4.27
C PHE A 71 -13.62 3.60 2.95
N ILE A 72 -13.51 2.79 1.90
CA ILE A 72 -13.27 3.29 0.55
C ILE A 72 -14.63 3.48 -0.11
N GLU A 73 -14.93 4.72 -0.50
CA GLU A 73 -16.12 5.06 -1.26
C GLU A 73 -15.81 5.00 -2.77
N ASN A 74 -16.75 4.46 -3.56
CA ASN A 74 -16.72 4.60 -5.00
C ASN A 74 -17.48 5.88 -5.36
N LEU A 75 -16.72 6.95 -5.61
CA LEU A 75 -17.24 8.25 -6.06
C LEU A 75 -17.63 8.24 -7.54
#